data_AF-A0A5S9M660-F1
#
_entry.id   AF-A0A5S9M660-F1
#
_cell.length_a   1.000
_cell.length_b   1.000
_cell.length_c   1.000
_cell.angle_alpha   90.00
_cell.angle_beta   90.00
_cell.angle_gamma   90.00
#
_symmetry.space_group_name_H-M   'P 1'
#
loop_
_entity.id
_entity.type
_entity.pdbx_description
1 polymer ?
#
loop_
_entity_poly.entity_id
_entity_poly.type
_entity_poly.pdbx_seq_one_letter_code
_entity_poly.pdbx_strand_id
1 'polypeptide(L)'
;MKEHGSFEVIGETLDDAAGEAYDKVARTMGLPYPGGPHIDRLAHEGEPTIKLPRAWLEEGSYHFSFSGLKSAVINTLHNASQKGETIAPENLAASFSSKRH
;
A
#
# COMPACT_ATOMS: atom_id res chain seq x y z
N MET A 1 27.06 -34.79 2.36
CA MET A 1 25.65 -34.38 2.19
C MET A 1 25.51 -32.94 2.65
N LYS A 2 25.43 -32.00 1.71
CA LYS A 2 25.00 -30.62 1.95
C LYS A 2 24.29 -30.16 0.68
N GLU A 3 22.97 -30.23 0.70
CA GLU A 3 22.05 -29.71 -0.31
C GLU A 3 21.06 -28.83 0.46
N HIS A 4 20.48 -27.73 -0.01
CA HIS A 4 20.64 -26.88 -1.20
C HIS A 4 19.78 -25.63 -0.86
N GLY A 5 20.04 -24.46 -1.47
CA GLY A 5 18.99 -23.43 -1.62
C GLY A 5 19.06 -22.17 -0.76
N SER A 6 20.25 -21.65 -0.46
CA SER A 6 20.34 -20.25 -0.01
C SER A 6 20.26 -19.33 -1.23
N PHE A 7 19.06 -18.87 -1.55
CA PHE A 7 18.87 -17.76 -2.50
C PHE A 7 19.04 -16.46 -1.72
N GLU A 8 20.18 -15.80 -1.90
CA GLU A 8 20.35 -14.43 -1.44
C GLU A 8 19.84 -13.52 -2.56
N VAL A 9 18.72 -12.83 -2.32
CA VAL A 9 18.18 -11.86 -3.28
C VAL A 9 19.07 -10.62 -3.23
N ILE A 10 19.98 -10.50 -4.19
CA ILE A 10 21.02 -9.44 -4.24
C ILE A 10 20.47 -8.13 -4.85
N GLY A 11 19.19 -8.09 -5.19
CA GLY A 11 18.50 -6.88 -5.67
C GLY A 11 17.26 -7.23 -6.48
N GLU A 12 16.09 -6.97 -5.91
CA GLU A 12 14.84 -6.79 -6.66
C GLU A 12 14.67 -5.28 -6.87
N THR A 13 14.16 -4.87 -8.03
CA THR A 13 13.90 -3.45 -8.28
C THR A 13 12.84 -2.97 -7.29
N LEU A 14 13.11 -1.87 -6.59
CA LEU A 14 12.18 -1.23 -5.65
C LEU A 14 10.77 -1.01 -6.26
N ASP A 15 10.74 -0.81 -7.58
CA ASP A 15 9.53 -0.58 -8.37
C ASP A 15 8.62 -1.81 -8.48
N ASP A 16 9.16 -3.04 -8.51
CA ASP A 16 8.34 -4.26 -8.59
C ASP A 16 7.61 -4.49 -7.26
N ALA A 17 8.30 -4.33 -6.13
CA ALA A 17 7.71 -4.40 -4.80
C ALA A 17 6.70 -3.26 -4.54
N ALA A 18 6.99 -2.05 -5.03
CA ALA A 18 6.05 -0.92 -4.95
C ALA A 18 4.82 -1.14 -5.83
N GLY A 19 4.98 -1.66 -7.05
CA GLY A 19 3.86 -2.00 -7.94
C GLY A 19 2.91 -3.02 -7.31
N GLU A 20 3.45 -4.10 -6.75
CA GLU A 20 2.64 -5.09 -6.04
C GLU A 20 1.91 -4.52 -4.83
N ALA A 21 2.54 -3.61 -4.08
CA ALA A 21 1.91 -2.94 -2.95
C ALA A 21 0.67 -2.15 -3.41
N TYR A 22 0.82 -1.37 -4.47
CA TYR A 22 -0.25 -0.57 -5.07
C TYR A 22 -1.39 -1.46 -5.57
N ASP A 23 -1.08 -2.52 -6.30
CA ASP A 23 -2.09 -3.46 -6.82
C ASP A 23 -2.89 -4.13 -5.69
N LYS A 24 -2.20 -4.51 -4.61
CA LYS A 24 -2.86 -5.15 -3.48
C LYS A 24 -3.74 -4.18 -2.68
N VAL A 25 -3.34 -2.92 -2.51
CA VAL A 25 -4.20 -1.88 -1.90
C VAL A 25 -5.38 -1.56 -2.79
N ALA A 26 -5.17 -1.43 -4.10
CA ALA A 26 -6.22 -1.22 -5.08
C ALA A 26 -7.30 -2.32 -5.00
N ARG A 27 -6.88 -3.59 -4.85
CA ARG A 27 -7.78 -4.71 -4.62
C ARG A 27 -8.62 -4.57 -3.35
N THR A 28 -8.06 -4.06 -2.25
CA THR A 28 -8.84 -3.81 -1.02
C THR A 28 -9.85 -2.67 -1.17
N MET A 29 -9.60 -1.76 -2.10
CA MET A 29 -10.51 -0.68 -2.47
C MET A 29 -11.53 -1.11 -3.55
N GLY A 30 -11.47 -2.35 -4.03
CA GLY A 30 -12.35 -2.86 -5.09
C GLY A 30 -12.00 -2.35 -6.49
N LEU A 31 -10.78 -1.86 -6.71
CA LEU A 31 -10.32 -1.37 -8.00
C LEU A 31 -9.87 -2.53 -8.91
N PRO A 32 -9.97 -2.36 -10.25
CA PRO A 32 -9.54 -3.38 -11.21
C PRO A 32 -8.02 -3.52 -11.27
N TYR A 33 -7.55 -4.66 -11.80
CA TYR A 33 -6.13 -4.94 -12.04
C TYR A 33 -5.71 -4.54 -13.48
N PRO A 34 -4.50 -3.97 -13.70
CA PRO A 34 -3.52 -3.54 -12.70
C PRO A 34 -4.03 -2.33 -11.91
N GLY A 35 -3.90 -2.39 -10.60
CA GLY A 35 -4.51 -1.44 -9.67
C GLY A 35 -3.69 -0.18 -9.42
N GLY A 36 -2.36 -0.24 -9.62
CA GLY A 36 -1.47 0.90 -9.43
C GLY A 36 -1.87 2.17 -10.18
N PRO A 37 -2.15 2.11 -11.49
CA PRO A 37 -2.61 3.28 -12.26
C PRO A 37 -3.92 3.88 -11.72
N HIS A 38 -4.82 3.06 -11.16
CA HIS A 38 -6.06 3.55 -10.58
C HIS A 38 -5.83 4.27 -9.25
N ILE A 39 -4.96 3.73 -8.39
CA ILE A 39 -4.56 4.39 -7.15
C ILE A 39 -3.88 5.72 -7.47
N ASP A 40 -2.96 5.74 -8.41
CA ASP A 40 -2.23 6.95 -8.79
C ASP A 40 -3.19 8.04 -9.31
N ARG A 41 -4.12 7.68 -10.20
CA ARG A 41 -5.13 8.63 -10.68
C ARG A 41 -6.02 9.18 -9.56
N LEU A 42 -6.52 8.29 -8.69
CA LEU A 42 -7.35 8.70 -7.54
C LEU A 42 -6.58 9.57 -6.56
N ALA A 43 -5.28 9.31 -6.37
CA ALA A 43 -4.43 10.09 -5.49
C ALA A 43 -4.26 11.54 -5.94
N HIS A 44 -4.30 11.80 -7.25
CA HIS A 44 -4.27 13.16 -7.81
C HIS A 44 -5.59 13.93 -7.59
N GLU A 45 -6.69 13.22 -7.38
CA GLU A 45 -8.03 13.79 -7.18
C GLU A 45 -8.35 14.03 -5.69
N GLY A 46 -7.53 13.52 -4.77
CA GLY A 46 -7.80 13.53 -3.33
C GLY A 46 -6.75 14.25 -2.49
N GLU A 47 -7.03 14.32 -1.18
CA GLU A 47 -6.15 14.92 -0.19
C GLU A 47 -5.60 13.87 0.79
N PRO A 48 -4.30 13.92 1.16
CA PRO A 48 -3.65 12.93 2.03
C PRO A 48 -4.00 13.14 3.51
N THR A 49 -5.29 13.03 3.84
CA THR A 49 -5.85 13.30 5.18
C THR A 49 -5.84 12.10 6.13
N ILE A 50 -5.57 10.90 5.61
CA ILE A 50 -5.65 9.63 6.34
C ILE A 50 -4.27 9.20 6.81
N LYS A 51 -4.14 8.90 8.11
CA LYS A 51 -2.89 8.40 8.68
C LYS A 51 -2.77 6.89 8.47
N LEU A 52 -2.06 6.50 7.42
CA LEU A 52 -1.62 5.14 7.19
C LEU A 52 -0.19 4.93 7.74
N PRO A 53 0.15 3.72 8.23
CA PRO A 53 1.52 3.38 8.61
C PRO A 53 2.45 3.52 7.40
N ARG A 54 3.71 3.88 7.64
CA ARG A 54 4.72 3.83 6.58
C ARG A 54 4.89 2.37 6.16
N ALA A 55 4.72 2.13 4.88
CA ALA A 55 4.86 0.79 4.34
C ALA A 55 6.32 0.39 4.15
N TRP A 56 7.20 1.39 4.05
CA TRP A 56 8.65 1.28 4.06
C TRP A 56 9.16 1.25 5.51
N LEU A 57 9.71 0.12 5.92
CA LEU A 57 10.29 -0.06 7.26
C LEU A 57 11.62 0.71 7.33
N GLU A 58 11.59 1.94 7.85
CA GLU A 58 12.76 2.77 8.22
C GLU A 58 13.75 3.16 7.11
N GLU A 59 14.49 4.27 7.32
CA GLU A 59 15.60 4.67 6.46
C GLU A 59 16.68 3.57 6.49
N GLY A 60 16.75 2.78 5.42
CA GLY A 60 17.75 1.71 5.25
C GLY A 60 17.19 0.28 5.24
N SER A 61 15.90 0.06 5.54
CA SER A 61 15.26 -1.23 5.32
C SER A 61 14.29 -1.16 4.14
N TYR A 62 14.67 -1.83 3.05
CA TYR A 62 13.86 -1.98 1.83
C TYR A 62 12.70 -2.98 1.99
N HIS A 63 12.38 -3.36 3.23
CA HIS A 63 11.32 -4.32 3.50
C HIS A 63 9.97 -3.63 3.54
N PHE A 64 9.08 -4.07 2.64
CA PHE A 64 7.68 -3.69 2.62
C PHE A 64 6.84 -4.67 3.44
N SER A 65 6.09 -4.19 4.44
CA SER A 65 5.12 -5.03 5.15
C SER A 65 3.71 -4.84 4.61
N PHE A 66 3.31 -5.75 3.71
CA PHE A 66 1.97 -5.75 3.12
C PHE A 66 0.87 -6.00 4.15
N SER A 67 1.10 -6.94 5.08
CA SER A 67 0.08 -7.37 6.05
C SER A 67 -0.31 -6.24 7.00
N GLY A 68 0.66 -5.42 7.43
CA GLY A 68 0.41 -4.25 8.26
C GLY A 68 -0.41 -3.19 7.53
N LEU A 69 -0.04 -2.90 6.28
CA LEU A 69 -0.70 -1.88 5.47
C LEU A 69 -2.13 -2.27 5.07
N LYS A 70 -2.35 -3.53 4.67
CA LYS A 70 -3.69 -4.08 4.42
C LYS A 70 -4.58 -3.94 5.65
N SER A 71 -4.08 -4.36 6.80
CA SER A 71 -4.81 -4.30 8.06
C SER A 71 -5.16 -2.86 8.42
N ALA A 72 -4.23 -1.93 8.22
CA ALA A 72 -4.47 -0.51 8.45
C ALA A 72 -5.56 0.07 7.52
N VAL A 73 -5.54 -0.25 6.22
CA VAL A 73 -6.58 0.20 5.27
C VAL A 73 -7.96 -0.34 5.67
N ILE A 74 -8.06 -1.65 5.93
CA ILE A 74 -9.32 -2.28 6.36
C ILE A 74 -9.84 -1.64 7.65
N ASN A 75 -8.97 -1.48 8.65
CA ASN A 75 -9.32 -0.87 9.93
C ASN A 75 -9.76 0.59 9.76
N THR A 76 -9.12 1.34 8.88
CA THR A 76 -9.49 2.74 8.59
C THR A 76 -10.90 2.81 8.00
N LEU A 77 -11.20 1.99 6.99
CA LEU A 77 -12.53 1.90 6.38
C LEU A 77 -13.59 1.45 7.38
N HIS A 78 -13.28 0.43 8.19
CA HIS A 78 -14.18 -0.09 9.20
C HIS A 78 -14.48 0.97 10.27
N ASN A 79 -13.47 1.66 10.79
CA ASN A 79 -13.63 2.70 11.81
C ASN A 79 -14.44 3.89 11.31
N ALA A 80 -14.26 4.30 10.06
CA ALA A 80 -15.08 5.35 9.44
C ALA A 80 -16.54 4.90 9.34
N SER A 81 -16.79 3.68 8.87
CA SER A 81 -18.15 3.12 8.80
C SER A 81 -18.85 3.06 10.15
N GLN A 82 -18.14 2.68 11.23
CA GLN A 82 -18.69 2.66 12.60
C GLN A 82 -19.07 4.06 13.11
N LYS A 83 -18.43 5.11 12.60
CA LYS A 83 -18.74 6.51 12.92
C LYS A 83 -19.81 7.13 12.01
N GLY A 84 -20.31 6.37 11.02
CA GLY A 84 -21.17 6.91 9.97
C GLY A 84 -20.44 7.83 8.97
N GLU A 85 -19.11 7.79 8.96
CA GLU A 85 -18.27 8.54 8.05
C GLU A 85 -18.00 7.71 6.79
N THR A 86 -18.04 8.36 5.62
CA THR A 86 -17.62 7.74 4.37
C THR A 86 -16.26 8.30 3.99
N ILE A 87 -15.27 7.42 3.87
CA ILE A 87 -13.96 7.80 3.35
C ILE A 87 -14.04 7.84 1.84
N ALA A 88 -13.74 9.00 1.26
CA ALA A 88 -13.58 9.17 -0.16
C ALA A 88 -12.39 8.29 -0.66
N PRO A 89 -12.59 7.42 -1.66
CA PRO A 89 -11.53 6.57 -2.22
C PRO A 89 -10.29 7.37 -2.67
N GLU A 90 -10.49 8.56 -3.22
CA GLU A 90 -9.45 9.51 -3.63
C GLU A 90 -8.59 9.96 -2.44
N ASN A 91 -9.17 10.26 -1.29
CA ASN A 91 -8.42 10.65 -0.08
C ASN A 91 -7.61 9.48 0.48
N LEU A 92 -8.15 8.25 0.40
CA LEU A 92 -7.41 7.04 0.79
C LEU A 92 -6.24 6.77 -0.15
N ALA A 93 -6.45 6.89 -1.46
CA ALA A 93 -5.42 6.74 -2.46
C ALA A 93 -4.31 7.81 -2.33
N ALA A 94 -4.70 9.08 -2.10
CA ALA A 94 -3.78 10.19 -1.87
C ALA A 94 -2.93 9.96 -0.62
N SER A 95 -3.56 9.55 0.48
CA SER A 95 -2.90 9.25 1.75
C SER A 95 -1.95 8.06 1.69
N PHE A 96 -2.26 7.08 0.85
CA PHE A 96 -1.39 5.94 0.57
C PHE A 96 -0.19 6.37 -0.29
N SER A 97 -0.43 7.11 -1.37
CA SER A 97 0.60 7.54 -2.31
C SER A 97 1.58 8.56 -1.69
N SER A 98 1.11 9.37 -0.74
CA SER A 98 1.97 10.32 0.01
C SER A 98 3.01 9.63 0.90
N LYS A 99 2.97 8.31 1.07
CA LYS A 99 3.98 7.52 1.82
C LYS A 99 5.16 7.08 0.95
N ARG A 100 5.15 7.46 -0.32
CA ARG A 100 6.23 7.18 -1.28
C ARG A 100 7.34 8.25 -1.27
N HIS A 101 7.09 9.39 -0.60
CA HIS A 101 8.03 10.50 -0.42
C HIS A 101 8.60 10.57 1.01
#